data_AF-A0A0L8AHR7-F1
#
_entry.id   AF-A0A0L8AHR7-F1
#
_cell.length_a   1.000
_cell.length_b   1.000
_cell.length_c   1.000
_cell.angle_alpha   90.00
_cell.angle_beta   90.00
_cell.angle_gamma   90.00
#
_symmetry.space_group_name_H-M   'P 1'
#
loop_
_entity.id
_entity.type
_entity.pdbx_description
1 polymer ?
#
loop_
_entity_poly.entity_id
_entity_poly.type
_entity_poly.pdbx_seq_one_letter_code
_entity_poly.pdbx_strand_id
1 'polypeptide(L)'
;MKTYLAAKKIKAMGQYKVYFSISIIIGVLAIYNASLFLFYSDYEGLLYLMLLQLPLGLMQLTSALHYVTSLKTYPNWFQNFISTYWWHIFAYFVGLYILFRFFEYENLVIQIWLFAVPWPIVIFQFCYVYRLFRYESKNDFQ
;
A
#
# COMPACT_ATOMS: atom_id res chain seq x y z
N MET A 1 -18.80 -28.71 13.36
CA MET A 1 -18.16 -28.34 12.08
C MET A 1 -18.65 -26.99 11.53
N LYS A 2 -19.97 -26.73 11.43
CA LYS A 2 -20.52 -25.42 11.00
C LYS A 2 -20.12 -24.22 11.88
N THR A 3 -20.10 -24.38 13.21
CA THR A 3 -19.69 -23.35 14.17
C THR A 3 -18.21 -22.95 14.06
N TYR A 4 -17.33 -23.91 13.74
CA TYR A 4 -15.90 -23.65 13.55
C TYR A 4 -15.62 -22.87 12.26
N LEU A 5 -16.36 -23.19 11.19
CA LEU A 5 -16.31 -22.45 9.92
C LEU A 5 -16.83 -21.02 10.09
N ALA A 6 -17.92 -20.83 10.83
CA ALA A 6 -18.47 -19.51 11.14
C ALA A 6 -17.48 -18.64 11.94
N ALA A 7 -16.85 -19.19 12.98
CA ALA A 7 -15.85 -18.48 13.79
C ALA A 7 -14.60 -18.09 12.97
N LYS A 8 -14.13 -18.98 12.08
CA LYS A 8 -13.02 -18.69 11.16
C LYS A 8 -13.37 -17.58 10.15
N LYS A 9 -14.62 -17.54 9.66
CA LYS A 9 -15.14 -16.51 8.74
C LYS A 9 -15.21 -15.14 9.43
N ILE A 10 -15.73 -15.09 10.66
CA ILE A 10 -15.82 -13.86 11.48
C ILE A 10 -14.43 -13.29 11.82
N LYS A 11 -13.47 -14.15 12.18
CA LYS A 11 -12.09 -13.73 12.47
C LYS A 11 -11.39 -13.13 11.25
N ALA A 12 -11.59 -13.72 10.07
CA ALA A 12 -11.05 -13.19 8.82
C ALA A 12 -11.68 -11.84 8.47
N MET A 13 -13.00 -11.68 8.65
CA MET A 13 -13.71 -10.43 8.40
C MET A 13 -13.21 -9.26 9.27
N GLY A 14 -12.89 -9.52 10.54
CA GLY A 14 -12.27 -8.52 11.43
C GLY A 14 -10.93 -8.01 10.91
N GLN A 15 -10.11 -8.89 10.33
CA GLN A 15 -8.81 -8.54 9.77
C GLN A 15 -8.94 -7.63 8.54
N TYR A 16 -9.88 -7.89 7.60
CA TYR A 16 -10.04 -7.04 6.41
C TYR A 16 -10.61 -5.66 6.69
N LYS A 17 -11.50 -5.53 7.67
CA LYS A 17 -11.96 -4.20 8.13
C LYS A 17 -10.79 -3.38 8.68
N VAL A 18 -9.89 -4.02 9.43
CA VAL A 18 -8.67 -3.38 9.93
C VAL A 18 -7.79 -2.93 8.76
N TYR A 19 -7.48 -3.80 7.80
CA TYR A 19 -6.69 -3.43 6.61
C TYR A 19 -7.32 -2.31 5.77
N PHE A 20 -8.65 -2.28 5.67
CA PHE A 20 -9.36 -1.22 4.94
C PHE A 20 -9.30 0.12 5.68
N SER A 21 -9.60 0.15 6.98
CA SER A 21 -9.50 1.36 7.81
C SER A 21 -8.07 1.90 7.83
N ILE A 22 -7.09 1.01 7.91
CA ILE A 22 -5.68 1.32 7.73
C ILE A 22 -5.44 2.00 6.39
N SER A 23 -5.89 1.41 5.28
CA SER A 23 -5.66 1.94 3.93
C SER A 23 -6.30 3.33 3.75
N ILE A 24 -7.41 3.63 4.43
CA ILE A 24 -8.00 4.98 4.48
C ILE A 24 -7.10 5.95 5.25
N ILE A 25 -6.61 5.57 6.44
CA ILE A 25 -5.68 6.40 7.23
C ILE A 25 -4.42 6.70 6.41
N ILE A 26 -3.90 5.69 5.70
CA ILE A 26 -2.78 5.83 4.76
C ILE A 26 -3.12 6.85 3.66
N GLY A 27 -4.31 6.77 3.04
CA GLY A 27 -4.75 7.71 2.01
C GLY A 27 -4.94 9.14 2.52
N VAL A 28 -5.42 9.33 3.75
CA VAL A 28 -5.57 10.66 4.36
C VAL A 28 -4.20 11.25 4.69
N LEU A 29 -3.29 10.45 5.27
CA LEU A 29 -1.90 10.85 5.50
C LEU A 29 -1.19 11.16 4.18
N ALA A 30 -1.51 10.47 3.10
CA ALA A 30 -0.98 10.74 1.76
C ALA A 30 -1.37 12.13 1.25
N ILE A 31 -2.65 12.48 1.33
CA ILE A 31 -3.17 13.79 0.90
C ILE A 31 -2.53 14.90 1.75
N TYR A 32 -2.43 14.69 3.05
CA TYR A 32 -1.78 15.62 3.97
C TYR A 32 -0.30 15.83 3.61
N ASN A 33 0.43 14.76 3.31
CA ASN A 33 1.84 14.79 2.90
C ASN A 33 2.05 15.50 1.56
N ALA A 34 1.24 15.22 0.54
CA ALA A 34 1.29 15.92 -0.74
C ALA A 34 1.02 17.43 -0.56
N SER A 35 0.14 17.79 0.36
CA SER A 35 -0.14 19.19 0.70
C SER A 35 1.08 19.84 1.36
N LEU A 36 1.70 19.19 2.35
CA LEU A 36 2.92 19.69 2.99
C LEU A 36 4.06 19.89 1.98
N PHE A 37 4.28 18.97 1.05
CA PHE A 37 5.30 19.12 0.00
C PHE A 37 5.03 20.34 -0.90
N LEU A 38 3.77 20.58 -1.26
CA LEU A 38 3.39 21.71 -2.12
C LEU A 38 3.47 23.07 -1.43
N PHE A 39 3.27 23.12 -0.11
CA PHE A 39 3.22 24.37 0.66
C PHE A 39 4.49 24.66 1.48
N TYR A 40 5.28 23.64 1.80
CA TYR A 40 6.53 23.73 2.57
C TYR A 40 7.61 22.89 1.86
N SER A 41 8.19 23.46 0.80
CA SER A 41 9.26 22.83 0.02
C SER A 41 10.64 22.88 0.70
N ASP A 42 10.71 23.34 1.95
CA ASP A 42 11.96 23.41 2.71
C ASP A 42 12.43 22.02 3.15
N TYR A 43 13.74 21.90 3.38
CA TYR A 43 14.41 20.65 3.74
C TYR A 43 13.78 19.94 4.97
N GLU A 44 13.20 20.72 5.90
CA GLU A 44 12.48 20.18 7.06
C GLU A 44 11.16 19.49 6.69
N GLY A 45 10.40 20.05 5.73
CA GLY A 45 9.16 19.45 5.25
C GLY A 45 9.39 18.07 4.62
N LEU A 46 10.50 17.95 3.89
CA LEU A 46 11.00 16.70 3.32
C LEU A 46 11.28 15.63 4.39
N LEU A 47 11.86 16.01 5.52
CA LEU A 47 12.21 15.08 6.60
C LEU A 47 10.96 14.51 7.30
N TYR A 48 9.95 15.35 7.55
CA TYR A 48 8.65 14.91 8.08
C TYR A 48 7.93 13.95 7.12
N LEU A 49 8.05 14.21 5.81
CA LEU A 49 7.53 13.35 4.75
C LEU A 49 8.18 11.96 4.76
N MET A 50 9.50 11.89 4.89
CA MET A 50 10.21 10.60 4.98
C MET A 50 9.79 9.80 6.21
N LEU A 51 9.67 10.46 7.35
CA LEU A 51 9.24 9.85 8.61
C LEU A 51 7.82 9.26 8.52
N LEU A 52 6.93 9.89 7.75
CA LEU A 52 5.57 9.39 7.51
C LEU A 52 5.53 8.27 6.46
N GLN A 53 6.37 8.33 5.42
CA GLN A 53 6.44 7.29 4.39
C GLN A 53 6.95 5.94 4.91
N LEU A 54 7.81 5.92 5.92
CA LEU A 54 8.40 4.71 6.46
C LEU A 54 7.38 3.76 7.12
N PRO A 55 6.52 4.20 8.07
CA PRO A 55 5.45 3.36 8.61
C PRO A 55 4.41 3.00 7.55
N LEU A 56 4.15 3.88 6.57
CA LEU A 56 3.27 3.59 5.43
C LEU A 56 3.82 2.41 4.61
N GLY A 57 5.09 2.47 4.21
CA GLY A 57 5.75 1.40 3.45
C GLY A 57 5.77 0.07 4.20
N LEU A 58 6.04 0.08 5.51
CA LEU A 58 6.00 -1.14 6.34
C LEU A 58 4.59 -1.75 6.39
N MET A 59 3.57 -0.91 6.48
CA MET A 59 2.19 -1.36 6.52
C MET A 59 1.71 -1.93 5.17
N GLN A 60 2.16 -1.32 4.08
CA GLN A 60 1.92 -1.82 2.74
C GLN A 60 2.62 -3.15 2.48
N LEU A 61 3.86 -3.28 2.95
CA LEU A 61 4.63 -4.51 2.84
C LEU A 61 4.01 -5.64 3.66
N THR A 62 3.65 -5.39 4.92
CA THR A 62 3.07 -6.41 5.81
C THR A 62 1.69 -6.88 5.33
N SER A 63 0.86 -5.98 4.79
CA SER A 63 -0.42 -6.37 4.17
C SER A 63 -0.20 -7.17 2.89
N ALA A 64 0.71 -6.76 2.01
CA ALA A 64 1.07 -7.53 0.81
C ALA A 64 1.58 -8.94 1.15
N LEU A 65 2.48 -9.06 2.13
CA LEU A 65 2.97 -10.34 2.64
C LEU A 65 1.86 -11.20 3.23
N HIS A 66 0.94 -10.59 3.98
CA HIS A 66 -0.22 -11.30 4.50
C HIS A 66 -1.10 -11.87 3.39
N TYR A 67 -1.29 -11.13 2.28
CA TYR A 67 -2.05 -11.65 1.14
C TYR A 67 -1.33 -12.80 0.41
N VAL A 68 -0.01 -12.77 0.31
CA VAL A 68 0.78 -13.87 -0.29
C VAL A 68 0.78 -15.12 0.59
N THR A 69 0.87 -14.95 1.92
CA THR A 69 1.00 -16.06 2.88
C THR A 69 -0.33 -16.62 3.38
N SER A 70 -1.42 -15.86 3.20
CA SER A 70 -2.78 -16.30 3.44
C SER A 70 -3.09 -17.52 2.55
N LEU A 71 -3.23 -18.70 3.18
CA LEU A 71 -3.64 -19.97 2.54
C LEU A 71 -5.06 -19.93 1.90
N LYS A 72 -5.65 -18.75 1.72
CA LYS A 72 -6.92 -18.59 1.00
C LYS A 72 -6.65 -18.63 -0.50
N THR A 73 -7.40 -19.46 -1.21
CA THR A 73 -7.51 -19.38 -2.67
C THR A 73 -8.26 -18.11 -3.03
N TYR A 74 -7.51 -17.03 -3.27
CA TYR A 74 -8.08 -15.82 -3.82
C TYR A 74 -8.48 -16.04 -5.28
N PRO A 75 -9.52 -15.35 -5.77
CA PRO A 75 -9.90 -15.44 -7.16
C PRO A 75 -8.74 -15.02 -8.10
N ASN A 76 -8.65 -15.62 -9.28
CA ASN A 76 -7.52 -15.42 -10.21
C ASN A 76 -7.24 -13.95 -10.53
N TRP A 77 -8.29 -13.11 -10.61
CA TRP A 77 -8.11 -11.67 -10.81
C TRP A 77 -7.24 -11.05 -9.70
N PHE A 78 -7.47 -11.42 -8.44
CA PHE A 78 -6.77 -10.90 -7.28
C PHE A 78 -5.32 -11.38 -7.21
N GLN A 79 -5.06 -12.63 -7.61
CA GLN A 79 -3.69 -13.15 -7.73
C GLN A 79 -2.88 -12.37 -8.77
N ASN A 80 -3.48 -12.07 -9.93
CA ASN A 80 -2.85 -11.22 -10.94
C ASN A 80 -2.57 -9.81 -10.39
N PHE A 81 -3.47 -9.24 -9.58
CA PHE A 81 -3.24 -7.94 -8.92
C PHE A 81 -2.05 -7.99 -7.94
N ILE A 82 -1.91 -9.04 -7.14
CA ILE A 82 -0.76 -9.20 -6.23
C ILE A 82 0.54 -9.25 -7.03
N SER A 83 0.57 -10.02 -8.12
CA SER A 83 1.75 -10.10 -8.99
C SER A 83 2.11 -8.74 -9.57
N THR A 84 1.13 -8.01 -10.12
CA THR A 84 1.32 -6.65 -10.65
C THR A 84 1.82 -5.69 -9.58
N TYR A 85 1.29 -5.75 -8.35
CA TYR A 85 1.75 -4.93 -7.23
C TYR A 85 3.25 -5.13 -6.95
N TRP A 86 3.70 -6.40 -6.87
CA TRP A 86 5.12 -6.70 -6.64
C TRP A 86 6.01 -6.23 -7.79
N TRP A 87 5.54 -6.28 -9.03
CA TRP A 87 6.25 -5.70 -10.17
C TRP A 87 6.41 -4.18 -10.05
N HIS A 88 5.40 -3.47 -9.56
CA HIS A 88 5.51 -2.02 -9.32
C HIS A 88 6.51 -1.70 -8.21
N ILE A 89 6.48 -2.45 -7.11
CA ILE A 89 7.45 -2.31 -6.01
C ILE A 89 8.87 -2.58 -6.53
N PHE A 90 9.07 -3.65 -7.29
CA PHE A 90 10.36 -3.99 -7.88
C PHE A 90 10.85 -2.89 -8.82
N ALA A 91 10.01 -2.43 -9.75
CA ALA A 91 10.35 -1.36 -10.68
C ALA A 91 10.71 -0.05 -9.97
N TYR A 92 10.00 0.29 -8.89
CA TYR A 92 10.29 1.46 -8.06
C TYR A 92 11.71 1.40 -7.48
N PHE A 93 12.09 0.27 -6.86
CA PHE A 93 13.42 0.12 -6.27
C PHE A 93 14.54 0.04 -7.32
N VAL A 94 14.29 -0.58 -8.48
CA VAL A 94 15.25 -0.59 -9.60
C VAL A 94 15.49 0.84 -10.12
N GLY A 95 14.43 1.61 -10.33
CA GLY A 95 14.57 3.01 -10.75
C GLY A 95 15.27 3.85 -9.69
N LEU A 96 14.97 3.62 -8.41
CA LEU A 96 15.65 4.29 -7.30
C LEU A 96 17.16 3.99 -7.31
N TYR A 97 17.54 2.72 -7.44
CA TYR A 97 18.94 2.30 -7.55
C TYR A 97 19.67 2.96 -8.73
N ILE A 98 19.03 2.99 -9.90
CA ILE A 98 19.58 3.65 -11.09
C ILE A 98 19.79 5.14 -10.81
N LEU A 99 18.79 5.83 -10.25
CA LEU A 99 18.90 7.27 -9.97
C LEU A 99 20.02 7.59 -8.99
N PHE A 100 20.19 6.81 -7.92
CA PHE A 100 21.31 6.98 -6.98
C PHE A 100 22.69 6.72 -7.60
N ARG A 101 22.78 6.01 -8.74
CA ARG A 101 24.04 5.84 -9.47
C ARG A 101 24.40 7.04 -10.33
N PHE A 102 23.42 7.85 -10.73
CA PHE A 102 23.61 8.95 -11.69
C PHE A 102 23.42 10.33 -11.08
N PHE A 103 22.78 10.44 -9.91
CA PHE A 103 22.46 11.70 -9.26
C PHE A 103 22.82 11.67 -7.78
N GLU A 104 23.23 12.83 -7.26
CA GLU A 104 23.42 13.03 -5.83
C GLU A 104 22.05 13.12 -5.12
N TYR A 105 22.00 12.74 -3.84
CA TYR A 105 20.77 12.67 -3.04
C TYR A 105 19.96 13.98 -3.01
N GLU A 106 20.66 15.12 -3.03
CA GLU A 106 20.05 16.45 -2.99
C GLU A 106 19.38 16.83 -4.32
N ASN A 107 19.57 16.03 -5.38
CA ASN A 107 18.99 16.31 -6.67
C ASN A 107 17.47 16.19 -6.62
N LEU A 108 16.81 17.22 -7.15
CA LEU A 108 15.35 17.32 -7.23
C LEU A 108 14.71 16.11 -7.93
N VAL A 109 15.41 15.46 -8.87
CA VAL A 109 14.96 14.22 -9.52
C VAL A 109 14.86 13.05 -8.52
N ILE A 110 15.84 12.88 -7.63
CA ILE A 110 15.81 11.85 -6.59
C ILE A 110 14.67 12.14 -5.60
N GLN A 111 14.50 13.41 -5.23
CA GLN A 111 13.40 13.82 -4.35
C GLN A 111 12.04 13.52 -5.00
N ILE A 112 11.81 13.92 -6.25
CA ILE A 112 10.56 13.58 -6.96
C ILE A 112 10.37 12.06 -7.01
N TRP A 113 11.42 11.28 -7.27
CA TRP A 113 11.30 9.83 -7.31
C TRP A 113 10.91 9.25 -5.95
N LEU A 114 11.52 9.70 -4.86
CA LEU A 114 11.21 9.27 -3.50
C LEU A 114 9.79 9.65 -3.06
N PHE A 115 9.31 10.83 -3.46
CA PHE A 115 8.06 11.36 -2.93
C PHE A 115 6.87 11.18 -3.86
N ALA A 116 7.03 11.34 -5.18
CA ALA A 116 5.89 11.31 -6.10
C ALA A 116 5.58 9.91 -6.63
N VAL A 117 6.61 9.12 -6.96
CA VAL A 117 6.47 7.82 -7.64
C VAL A 117 5.83 6.71 -6.78
N PRO A 118 5.98 6.68 -5.44
CA PRO A 118 5.27 5.71 -4.61
C PRO A 118 3.74 5.89 -4.61
N TRP A 119 3.21 7.08 -4.89
CA TRP A 119 1.76 7.34 -4.77
C TRP A 119 0.90 6.52 -5.73
N PRO A 120 1.23 6.38 -7.02
CA PRO A 120 0.55 5.43 -7.89
C PRO A 120 0.46 4.01 -7.31
N ILE A 121 1.52 3.54 -6.64
CA ILE A 121 1.56 2.21 -6.00
C ILE A 121 0.59 2.16 -4.81
N VAL A 122 0.57 3.21 -3.99
CA VAL A 122 -0.36 3.36 -2.86
C VAL A 122 -1.82 3.35 -3.34
N ILE A 123 -2.14 4.13 -4.37
CA ILE A 123 -3.49 4.21 -4.96
C ILE A 123 -3.89 2.84 -5.50
N PHE A 124 -2.99 2.18 -6.24
CA PHE A 124 -3.23 0.85 -6.79
C PHE A 124 -3.55 -0.16 -5.69
N GLN A 125 -2.78 -0.14 -4.59
CA GLN A 125 -3.03 -1.00 -3.43
C GLN A 125 -4.37 -0.68 -2.73
N PHE A 126 -4.72 0.60 -2.58
CA PHE A 126 -5.99 0.99 -1.99
C PHE A 126 -7.19 0.46 -2.82
N CYS A 127 -7.15 0.66 -4.15
CA CYS A 127 -8.17 0.14 -5.05
C CYS A 127 -8.32 -1.39 -4.93
N TYR A 128 -7.19 -2.09 -4.75
CA TYR A 128 -7.15 -3.53 -4.56
C TYR A 128 -7.79 -3.98 -3.24
N VAL A 129 -7.42 -3.37 -2.11
CA VAL A 129 -8.00 -3.69 -0.80
C VAL A 129 -9.50 -3.41 -0.78
N TYR A 130 -9.91 -2.28 -1.37
CA TYR A 130 -11.33 -1.91 -1.48
C TYR A 130 -12.14 -2.92 -2.31
N ARG A 131 -11.61 -3.35 -3.46
CA ARG A 131 -12.28 -4.31 -4.33
C ARG A 131 -12.40 -5.69 -3.67
N LEU A 132 -11.39 -6.13 -2.92
CA LEU A 132 -11.47 -7.36 -2.14
C LEU A 132 -12.49 -7.27 -1.02
N PHE A 133 -12.49 -6.17 -0.27
CA PHE A 133 -13.47 -5.92 0.79
C PHE A 133 -14.90 -6.01 0.25
N ARG A 134 -15.18 -5.40 -0.91
CA ARG A 134 -16.49 -5.46 -1.57
C ARG A 134 -16.84 -6.86 -2.10
N TYR A 135 -15.84 -7.63 -2.54
CA TYR A 135 -16.05 -9.00 -2.99
C TYR A 135 -16.43 -9.92 -1.82
N GLU A 136 -15.67 -9.87 -0.72
CA GLU A 136 -15.98 -10.64 0.48
C GLU A 136 -17.33 -10.23 1.08
N SER A 137 -17.64 -8.93 1.14
CA SER A 137 -18.92 -8.46 1.67
C SER A 137 -20.13 -8.94 0.86
N LYS A 138 -19.99 -9.13 -0.45
CA LYS A 138 -21.08 -9.63 -1.32
C LYS A 138 -21.29 -11.13 -1.19
N ASN A 139 -20.21 -11.90 -1.05
CA ASN A 139 -20.27 -13.35 -0.88
C ASN A 139 -20.67 -13.78 0.55
N ASP A 140 -20.93 -12.83 1.44
CA ASP A 140 -21.51 -13.06 2.77
C ASP A 140 -23.05 -12.98 2.81
N PHE A 141 -23.69 -12.44 1.77
CA PHE A 141 -25.15 -12.38 1.64
C PHE A 141 -25.75 -13.50 0.78
N GLN A 142 -24.94 -14.48 0.39
CA GLN A 142 -25.35 -15.73 -0.28
C GLN A 142 -24.95 -16.92 0.58
#